data_AF-A0AA90P2G9-F1
#
_entry.id   AF-A0AA90P2G9-F1
#
_cell.length_a   1.000
_cell.length_b   1.000
_cell.length_c   1.000
_cell.angle_alpha   90.00
_cell.angle_beta   90.00
_cell.angle_gamma   90.00
#
_symmetry.space_group_name_H-M   'P 1'
#
loop_
_entity.id
_entity.type
_entity.pdbx_description
1 polymer ?
#
loop_
_entity_poly.entity_id
_entity_poly.type
_entity_poly.pdbx_seq_one_letter_code
_entity_poly.pdbx_strand_id
1 'polypeptide(L)'
;MKKMSILYWKRMKAKNIFTDEKKGKLIGGVIEAHGKVRAAVIGNRMERKTLINVKGFNRALLKEELNETLLLYKSKIMRLESIKEKLDVYELSLGQLNGEQSFQTRNQFERLMAQIYQLDEKRKTIMDMLESKGEGEITIAQMAFPDTRLQIKSLEKKLSDLTKGTFYAENNHLHFDLND
;
A
#
# COMPACT_ATOMS: atom_id res chain seq x y z
N MET A 1 12.12 -1.68 8.69
CA MET A 1 11.09 -1.41 9.72
C MET A 1 11.65 -0.43 10.74
N LYS A 2 11.23 0.85 10.77
CA LYS A 2 11.67 1.82 11.80
C LYS A 2 10.66 1.83 12.94
N LYS A 3 11.04 1.33 14.12
CA LYS A 3 10.31 1.54 15.38
C LYS A 3 10.62 2.97 15.84
N MET A 4 9.61 3.83 15.91
CA MET A 4 9.79 5.22 16.33
C MET A 4 8.71 5.57 17.36
N SER A 5 9.16 6.01 18.54
CA SER A 5 8.35 5.97 19.76
C SER A 5 7.50 7.23 19.98
N ILE A 6 7.95 8.40 19.53
CA ILE A 6 7.21 9.66 19.54
C ILE A 6 7.82 10.51 18.43
N LEU A 7 7.01 11.11 17.56
CA LEU A 7 7.51 12.01 16.52
C LEU A 7 6.60 13.26 16.56
N TYR A 8 7.18 14.44 16.39
CA TYR A 8 6.45 15.71 16.36
C TYR A 8 6.59 16.25 14.94
N TRP A 9 5.51 16.29 14.17
CA TRP A 9 5.55 16.63 12.76
C TRP A 9 4.50 17.71 12.42
N LYS A 10 4.87 18.67 11.56
CA LYS A 10 3.91 19.64 11.02
C LYS A 10 3.00 18.97 9.99
N ARG A 11 3.56 18.07 9.17
CA ARG A 11 2.85 17.25 8.18
C ARG A 11 3.61 15.97 7.91
N MET A 12 2.93 14.83 7.87
CA MET A 12 3.48 13.53 7.48
C MET A 12 2.68 12.95 6.32
N LYS A 13 3.35 12.38 5.31
CA LYS A 13 2.70 11.75 4.15
C LYS A 13 3.29 10.36 3.88
N ALA A 14 2.45 9.35 3.70
CA ALA A 14 2.86 8.02 3.26
C ALA A 14 1.73 7.28 2.54
N LYS A 15 2.01 6.12 1.95
CA LYS A 15 0.94 5.24 1.44
C LYS A 15 0.10 4.70 2.60
N ASN A 16 0.78 4.06 3.55
CA ASN A 16 0.21 3.53 4.77
C ASN A 16 1.08 3.96 5.97
N ILE A 17 0.45 4.21 7.11
CA ILE A 17 1.14 4.67 8.32
C ILE A 17 0.82 3.72 9.45
N PHE A 18 1.84 3.05 9.98
CA PHE A 18 1.71 2.16 11.13
C PHE A 18 2.64 2.62 12.23
N THR A 19 2.11 2.69 13.43
CA THR A 19 2.91 2.82 14.64
C THR A 19 2.72 1.59 15.51
N ASP A 20 3.56 1.44 16.52
CA ASP A 20 3.47 0.33 17.47
C ASP A 20 2.08 0.28 18.12
N GLU A 21 1.45 -0.90 18.15
CA GLU A 21 0.07 -1.05 18.62
C GLU A 21 -0.10 -0.81 20.14
N LYS A 22 0.99 -0.93 20.90
CA LYS A 22 1.00 -0.76 22.35
C LYS A 22 1.53 0.61 22.79
N LYS A 23 2.42 1.22 22.00
CA LYS A 23 3.15 2.42 22.42
C LYS A 23 3.15 3.55 21.38
N GLY A 24 2.74 3.28 20.15
CA GLY A 24 2.80 4.21 19.03
C GLY A 24 1.79 5.34 19.18
N LYS A 25 2.27 6.58 19.08
CA LYS A 25 1.44 7.78 19.25
C LYS A 25 1.50 8.66 18.01
N LEU A 26 0.34 9.17 17.59
CA LEU A 26 0.19 10.18 16.56
C LEU A 26 -0.38 11.45 17.22
N ILE A 27 0.47 12.45 17.48
CA ILE A 27 0.09 13.65 18.25
C ILE A 27 0.45 14.92 17.49
N GLY A 28 -0.57 15.72 17.19
CA GLY A 28 -0.43 17.03 16.58
C GLY A 28 -0.19 16.98 15.06
N GLY A 29 -0.58 18.08 14.40
CA GLY A 29 -0.33 18.29 12.98
C GLY A 29 -1.28 17.51 12.08
N VAL A 30 -0.85 17.31 10.83
CA VAL A 30 -1.64 16.64 9.78
C VAL A 30 -0.92 15.38 9.32
N ILE A 31 -1.63 14.26 9.34
CA ILE A 31 -1.15 12.95 8.92
C ILE A 31 -1.94 12.56 7.69
N GLU A 32 -1.26 12.35 6.58
CA GLU A 32 -1.88 12.00 5.30
C GLU A 32 -1.42 10.60 4.88
N ALA A 33 -2.37 9.68 4.79
CA ALA A 33 -2.17 8.35 4.24
C ALA A 33 -3.02 8.17 2.98
N HIS A 34 -2.64 7.23 2.12
CA HIS A 34 -3.46 6.82 0.98
C HIS A 34 -4.45 5.72 1.38
N GLY A 35 -3.99 4.65 2.01
CA GLY A 35 -4.80 3.47 2.32
C GLY A 35 -5.21 3.39 3.79
N LYS A 36 -4.23 3.16 4.67
CA LYS A 36 -4.50 2.85 6.08
C LYS A 36 -3.60 3.60 7.07
N VAL A 37 -4.17 3.97 8.21
CA VAL A 37 -3.47 4.51 9.39
C VAL A 37 -3.75 3.63 10.59
N ARG A 38 -2.71 3.16 11.29
CA ARG A 38 -2.84 2.38 12.54
C ARG A 38 -1.96 2.97 13.63
N ALA A 39 -2.56 3.28 14.78
CA ALA A 39 -1.82 3.73 15.94
C ALA A 39 -2.44 3.29 17.26
N ALA A 40 -1.61 3.19 18.31
CA ALA A 40 -2.09 2.94 19.66
C ALA A 40 -2.89 4.13 20.17
N VAL A 41 -2.27 5.32 20.10
CA VAL A 41 -2.84 6.56 20.63
C VAL A 41 -2.87 7.64 19.56
N ILE A 42 -4.01 8.30 19.40
CA ILE A 42 -4.15 9.46 18.51
C ILE A 42 -4.59 10.69 19.32
N GLY A 43 -3.93 11.82 19.10
CA GLY A 43 -4.15 13.03 19.89
C GLY A 43 -3.59 12.93 21.31
N ASN A 44 -3.95 13.91 22.15
CA ASN A 44 -3.48 13.99 23.53
C ASN A 44 -4.46 14.74 24.43
N ARG A 45 -4.25 14.65 25.76
CA ARG A 45 -5.05 15.36 26.78
C ARG A 45 -5.05 16.89 26.66
N MET A 46 -3.99 17.47 26.10
CA MET A 46 -3.93 18.91 25.85
C MET A 46 -4.66 19.31 24.56
N GLU A 47 -5.40 18.38 23.94
CA GLU A 47 -6.21 18.58 22.73
C GLU A 47 -5.45 19.28 21.61
N ARG A 48 -4.17 18.91 21.46
CA ARG A 48 -3.34 19.44 20.38
C ARG A 48 -3.97 18.96 19.08
N LYS A 49 -4.37 19.94 18.25
CA LYS A 49 -5.02 19.71 16.96
C LYS A 49 -4.30 18.62 16.16
N THR A 50 -4.97 17.48 16.02
CA THR A 50 -4.47 16.29 15.33
C THR A 50 -5.48 15.93 14.25
N LEU A 51 -5.04 15.94 12.99
CA LEU A 51 -5.85 15.58 11.83
C LEU A 51 -5.27 14.34 11.17
N ILE A 52 -6.07 13.29 11.08
CA ILE A 52 -5.77 12.09 10.30
C ILE A 52 -6.58 12.16 9.02
N ASN A 53 -5.91 12.19 7.88
CA ASN A 53 -6.54 12.20 6.56
C ASN A 53 -6.09 10.96 5.77
N VAL A 54 -7.05 10.10 5.47
CA VAL A 54 -6.89 8.98 4.55
C VAL A 54 -7.52 9.36 3.24
N LYS A 55 -6.70 9.51 2.20
CA LYS A 55 -7.19 9.86 0.86
C LYS A 55 -8.21 8.84 0.34
N GLY A 56 -8.00 7.57 0.69
CA GLY A 56 -8.78 6.44 0.25
C GLY A 56 -8.55 6.10 -1.22
N PHE A 57 -9.27 5.09 -1.69
CA PHE A 57 -9.16 4.55 -3.04
C PHE A 57 -10.49 3.99 -3.51
N ASN A 58 -10.64 3.83 -4.83
CA ASN A 58 -11.78 3.10 -5.37
C ASN A 58 -11.42 1.60 -5.41
N ARG A 59 -12.13 0.81 -4.60
CA ARG A 59 -11.84 -0.63 -4.46
C ARG A 59 -12.11 -1.41 -5.74
N ALA A 60 -13.12 -1.02 -6.53
CA ALA A 60 -13.43 -1.68 -7.80
C ALA A 60 -12.33 -1.42 -8.84
N LEU A 61 -11.90 -0.15 -8.99
CA LEU A 61 -10.82 0.21 -9.91
C LEU A 61 -9.49 -0.47 -9.54
N LEU A 62 -9.15 -0.58 -8.25
CA LEU A 62 -7.95 -1.30 -7.83
C LEU A 62 -8.03 -2.81 -8.13
N LYS A 63 -9.21 -3.42 -8.02
CA LYS A 63 -9.39 -4.84 -8.40
C LYS A 63 -9.23 -5.05 -9.89
N GLU A 64 -9.77 -4.13 -10.69
CA GLU A 64 -9.60 -4.14 -12.15
C GLU A 64 -8.12 -3.99 -12.51
N GLU A 65 -7.43 -3.00 -11.94
CA GLU A 65 -5.99 -2.79 -12.14
C GLU A 65 -5.15 -4.00 -11.71
N LEU A 66 -5.54 -4.68 -10.62
CA LEU A 66 -4.89 -5.92 -10.18
C LEU A 66 -5.06 -7.02 -11.24
N ASN A 67 -6.28 -7.22 -11.75
CA ASN A 67 -6.55 -8.23 -12.77
C ASN A 67 -5.76 -7.96 -14.05
N GLU A 68 -5.73 -6.72 -14.53
CA GLU A 68 -4.90 -6.32 -15.68
C GLU A 68 -3.42 -6.59 -15.44
N THR A 69 -2.93 -6.23 -14.24
CA THR A 69 -1.52 -6.47 -13.84
C THR A 69 -1.21 -7.96 -13.85
N LEU A 70 -2.10 -8.82 -13.36
CA LEU A 70 -1.94 -10.28 -13.36
C LEU A 70 -1.96 -10.88 -14.77
N LEU A 71 -2.86 -10.40 -15.64
CA LEU A 71 -2.91 -10.84 -17.05
C LEU A 71 -1.61 -10.48 -17.78
N LEU A 72 -1.15 -9.23 -17.60
CA LEU A 72 0.11 -8.78 -18.17
C LEU A 72 1.29 -9.59 -17.62
N TYR A 73 1.33 -9.81 -16.31
CA TYR A 73 2.35 -10.64 -15.67
C TYR A 73 2.41 -12.05 -16.28
N LYS A 74 1.26 -12.72 -16.41
CA LYS A 74 1.17 -14.06 -17.02
C LYS A 74 1.68 -14.05 -18.46
N SER A 75 1.29 -13.06 -19.26
CA SER A 75 1.75 -12.93 -20.66
C SER A 75 3.27 -12.76 -20.75
N LYS A 76 3.88 -12.05 -19.80
CA LYS A 76 5.33 -11.85 -19.73
C LYS A 76 6.03 -13.13 -19.31
N ILE A 77 5.51 -13.86 -18.33
CA ILE A 77 6.09 -15.16 -17.94
C ILE A 77 6.11 -16.13 -19.12
N MET A 78 5.00 -16.27 -19.86
CA MET A 78 4.96 -17.13 -21.06
C MET A 78 5.99 -16.70 -22.10
N ARG A 79 6.16 -15.39 -22.32
CA ARG A 79 7.19 -14.88 -23.24
C ARG A 79 8.61 -15.12 -22.74
N LEU A 80 8.84 -15.09 -21.42
CA LEU A 80 10.13 -15.39 -20.81
C LEU A 80 10.52 -16.84 -21.07
N GLU A 81 9.57 -17.76 -20.87
CA GLU A 81 9.74 -19.20 -21.11
C GLU A 81 10.14 -19.45 -22.58
N SER A 82 9.41 -18.86 -23.54
CA SER A 82 9.77 -18.99 -24.96
C SER A 82 11.14 -18.40 -25.31
N ILE A 83 11.57 -17.33 -24.64
CA ILE A 83 12.92 -16.76 -24.85
C ILE A 83 13.99 -17.67 -24.22
N LYS A 84 13.70 -18.25 -23.06
CA LYS A 84 14.59 -19.19 -22.38
C LYS A 84 14.83 -20.44 -23.23
N GLU A 85 13.78 -21.04 -23.79
CA GLU A 85 13.90 -22.17 -24.70
C GLU A 85 14.79 -21.84 -25.91
N LYS A 86 14.67 -20.64 -26.48
CA LYS A 86 15.54 -20.19 -27.59
C LYS A 86 17.01 -20.07 -27.16
N LEU A 87 17.26 -19.54 -25.96
CA LEU A 87 18.61 -19.47 -25.40
C LEU A 87 19.20 -20.86 -25.19
N ASP A 88 18.43 -21.81 -24.65
CA ASP A 88 18.87 -23.18 -24.42
C ASP A 88 19.23 -23.88 -25.74
N VAL A 89 18.43 -23.69 -26.81
CA VAL A 89 18.74 -24.19 -28.16
C VAL A 89 20.04 -23.57 -28.71
N TYR A 90 20.26 -22.28 -28.48
CA TYR A 90 21.48 -21.60 -28.90
C TYR A 90 22.72 -22.10 -28.16
N GLU A 91 22.59 -22.43 -26.87
CA GLU A 91 23.68 -22.99 -26.07
C GLU A 91 24.00 -24.44 -26.42
N LEU A 92 23.01 -25.23 -26.86
CA LEU A 92 23.23 -26.61 -27.34
C LEU A 92 23.84 -26.66 -28.76
N SER A 93 23.61 -25.63 -29.58
CA SER A 93 24.05 -25.56 -30.98
C SER A 93 25.50 -25.05 -31.15
N LEU A 94 26.40 -25.45 -30.24
CA LEU A 94 27.78 -24.97 -29.91
C LEU A 94 28.79 -24.59 -31.03
N GLY A 95 28.41 -24.36 -32.30
CA GLY A 95 29.37 -24.01 -33.35
C GLY A 95 28.86 -23.27 -34.59
N GLN A 96 27.59 -22.83 -34.67
CA GLN A 96 27.06 -22.22 -35.92
C GLN A 96 26.32 -20.88 -35.77
N LEU A 97 26.28 -20.27 -34.58
CA LEU A 97 25.41 -19.10 -34.33
C LEU A 97 26.16 -17.76 -34.36
N ASN A 98 25.57 -16.81 -35.08
CA ASN A 98 25.96 -15.40 -35.12
C ASN A 98 25.84 -14.80 -33.70
N GLY A 99 26.97 -14.44 -33.08
CA GLY A 99 27.03 -13.92 -31.70
C GLY A 99 26.10 -12.73 -31.42
N GLU A 100 25.76 -11.95 -32.44
CA GLU A 100 24.76 -10.87 -32.35
C GLU A 100 23.36 -11.36 -31.98
N GLN A 101 22.89 -12.50 -32.51
CA GLN A 101 21.54 -13.02 -32.24
C GLN A 101 21.42 -13.54 -30.80
N SER A 102 22.46 -14.21 -30.30
CA SER A 102 22.53 -14.64 -28.90
C SER A 102 22.55 -13.44 -27.96
N PHE A 103 23.34 -12.42 -28.27
CA PHE A 103 23.40 -11.17 -27.48
C PHE A 103 22.05 -10.43 -27.44
N GLN A 104 21.38 -10.29 -28.59
CA GLN A 104 20.05 -9.68 -28.67
C GLN A 104 19.02 -10.46 -27.85
N THR A 105 19.06 -11.80 -27.89
CA THR A 105 18.13 -12.65 -27.15
C THR A 105 18.35 -12.54 -25.63
N ARG A 106 19.60 -12.51 -25.17
CA ARG A 106 19.95 -12.27 -23.76
C ARG A 106 19.48 -10.89 -23.28
N ASN A 107 19.68 -9.83 -24.07
CA ASN A 107 19.16 -8.50 -23.73
C ASN A 107 17.63 -8.47 -23.62
N GLN A 108 16.93 -9.20 -24.49
CA GLN A 108 15.47 -9.31 -24.40
C GLN A 108 15.06 -10.04 -23.12
N PHE A 109 15.76 -11.11 -22.75
CA PHE A 109 15.53 -11.85 -21.52
C PHE A 109 15.67 -10.95 -20.27
N GLU A 110 16.78 -10.20 -20.16
CA GLU A 110 17.01 -9.30 -19.03
C GLU A 110 15.95 -8.20 -18.92
N ARG A 111 15.59 -7.58 -20.05
CA ARG A 111 14.52 -6.56 -20.07
C ARG A 111 13.19 -7.13 -19.60
N LEU A 112 12.88 -8.36 -19.99
CA LEU A 112 11.62 -9.00 -19.66
C LEU A 112 11.58 -9.42 -18.18
N MET A 113 12.71 -9.88 -17.63
CA MET A 113 12.87 -10.10 -16.19
C MET A 113 12.65 -8.82 -15.38
N ALA A 114 13.23 -7.70 -15.82
CA ALA A 114 13.02 -6.42 -15.15
C ALA A 114 11.55 -5.98 -15.18
N GLN A 115 10.86 -6.17 -16.31
CA GLN A 115 9.41 -5.90 -16.43
C GLN A 115 8.58 -6.77 -15.50
N ILE A 116 8.89 -8.07 -15.41
CA ILE A 116 8.22 -9.02 -14.50
C ILE A 116 8.39 -8.57 -13.04
N TYR A 117 9.60 -8.17 -12.65
CA TYR A 117 9.87 -7.67 -11.31
C TYR A 117 9.04 -6.41 -10.99
N GLN A 118 8.96 -5.45 -11.92
CA GLN A 118 8.13 -4.25 -11.76
C GLN A 118 6.64 -4.59 -11.60
N LEU A 119 6.13 -5.56 -12.36
CA LEU A 119 4.76 -6.02 -12.26
C LEU A 119 4.47 -6.69 -10.92
N ASP A 120 5.43 -7.46 -10.37
CA ASP A 120 5.29 -8.06 -9.05
C ASP A 120 5.25 -7.02 -7.92
N GLU A 121 6.12 -5.99 -7.99
CA GLU A 121 6.09 -4.88 -7.03
C GLU A 121 4.79 -4.06 -7.13
N LYS A 122 4.28 -3.85 -8.34
CA LYS A 122 2.97 -3.24 -8.56
C LYS A 122 1.84 -4.08 -7.94
N ARG A 123 1.83 -5.40 -8.21
CA ARG A 123 0.87 -6.36 -7.65
C ARG A 123 0.86 -6.30 -6.13
N LYS A 124 2.04 -6.38 -5.48
CA LYS A 124 2.17 -6.29 -4.02
C LYS A 124 1.61 -4.98 -3.47
N THR A 125 1.90 -3.86 -4.13
CA THR A 125 1.38 -2.54 -3.74
C THR A 125 -0.14 -2.50 -3.79
N ILE A 126 -0.76 -3.03 -4.85
CA ILE A 126 -2.22 -3.05 -4.99
C ILE A 126 -2.85 -3.95 -3.92
N MET A 127 -2.26 -5.12 -3.66
CA MET A 127 -2.73 -6.03 -2.62
C MET A 127 -2.69 -5.39 -1.22
N ASP A 128 -1.58 -4.73 -0.84
CA ASP A 128 -1.47 -4.05 0.46
C ASP A 128 -2.53 -2.95 0.64
N MET A 129 -2.90 -2.25 -0.45
CA MET A 129 -4.02 -1.29 -0.44
C MET A 129 -5.36 -2.01 -0.23
N LEU A 130 -5.62 -3.10 -0.96
CA LEU A 130 -6.87 -3.88 -0.88
C LEU A 130 -7.05 -4.62 0.46
N GLU A 131 -5.99 -4.85 1.22
CA GLU A 131 -6.08 -5.35 2.60
C GLU A 131 -6.76 -4.37 3.57
N SER A 132 -6.78 -3.07 3.25
CA SER A 132 -7.49 -2.08 4.05
C SER A 132 -9.00 -2.38 4.06
N LYS A 133 -9.66 -2.20 5.21
CA LYS A 133 -11.13 -2.24 5.29
C LYS A 133 -11.74 -1.15 4.41
N GLY A 134 -12.78 -1.51 3.66
CA GLY A 134 -13.47 -0.62 2.74
C GLY A 134 -12.53 0.03 1.70
N GLU A 135 -12.66 1.35 1.59
CA GLU A 135 -11.94 2.25 0.69
C GLU A 135 -10.87 3.09 1.41
N GLY A 136 -10.56 2.73 2.64
CA GLY A 136 -9.59 3.40 3.50
C GLY A 136 -9.96 3.23 4.97
N GLU A 137 -8.96 3.10 5.83
CA GLU A 137 -9.17 2.80 7.26
C GLU A 137 -8.28 3.62 8.20
N ILE A 138 -8.80 3.88 9.40
CA ILE A 138 -8.08 4.45 10.54
C ILE A 138 -8.34 3.57 11.76
N THR A 139 -7.32 2.88 12.21
CA THR A 139 -7.37 1.96 13.35
C THR A 139 -6.71 2.57 14.58
N ILE A 140 -7.50 2.68 15.64
CA ILE A 140 -7.11 3.17 16.97
C ILE A 140 -7.07 1.97 17.92
N ALA A 141 -5.86 1.50 18.24
CA ALA A 141 -5.69 0.27 19.00
C ALA A 141 -5.95 0.44 20.51
N GLN A 142 -5.74 1.64 21.08
CA GLN A 142 -6.03 1.91 22.50
C GLN A 142 -6.99 3.06 22.69
N MET A 143 -6.63 4.27 22.27
CA MET A 143 -7.48 5.44 22.48
C MET A 143 -7.16 6.58 21.52
N ALA A 144 -8.18 7.28 21.08
CA ALA A 144 -8.05 8.58 20.44
C ALA A 144 -8.72 9.62 21.33
N PHE A 145 -8.01 10.72 21.58
CA PHE A 145 -8.50 11.81 22.41
C PHE A 145 -9.55 12.65 21.66
N PRO A 146 -10.46 13.31 22.39
CA PRO A 146 -11.34 14.33 21.85
C PRO A 146 -10.58 15.38 21.02
N ASP A 147 -11.30 16.08 20.16
CA ASP A 147 -10.74 17.10 19.25
C ASP A 147 -9.80 16.58 18.15
N THR A 148 -9.55 15.27 18.13
CA THR A 148 -8.99 14.58 16.97
C THR A 148 -10.01 14.56 15.82
N ARG A 149 -9.55 14.92 14.62
CA ARG A 149 -10.34 14.82 13.39
C ARG A 149 -9.86 13.67 12.53
N LEU A 150 -10.78 12.82 12.14
CA LEU A 150 -10.56 11.68 11.27
C LEU A 150 -11.27 11.97 9.95
N GLN A 151 -10.55 11.84 8.84
CA GLN A 151 -11.07 12.02 7.51
C GLN A 151 -10.70 10.82 6.65
N ILE A 152 -11.69 10.26 5.95
CA ILE A 152 -11.50 9.22 4.93
C ILE A 152 -12.25 9.65 3.68
N LYS A 153 -11.53 9.92 2.57
CA LYS A 153 -12.07 10.56 1.37
C LYS A 153 -12.71 11.93 1.71
N SER A 154 -13.98 12.11 1.39
CA SER A 154 -14.79 13.28 1.73
C SER A 154 -15.52 13.18 3.07
N LEU A 155 -15.40 12.05 3.78
CA LEU A 155 -16.10 11.79 5.02
C LEU A 155 -15.24 12.23 6.20
N GLU A 156 -15.75 13.10 7.06
CA GLU A 156 -15.05 13.62 8.24
C GLU A 156 -15.81 13.29 9.52
N LYS A 157 -15.07 12.94 10.58
CA LYS A 157 -15.57 12.78 11.94
C LYS A 157 -14.62 13.47 12.92
N LYS A 158 -15.14 14.47 13.64
CA LYS A 158 -14.51 14.97 14.87
C LYS A 158 -14.90 14.06 16.03
N LEU A 159 -13.92 13.61 16.81
CA LEU A 159 -14.18 12.84 18.02
C LEU A 159 -14.63 13.75 19.15
N SER A 160 -15.72 13.38 19.81
CA SER A 160 -16.24 14.04 21.02
C SER A 160 -15.68 13.41 22.29
N ASP A 161 -15.43 12.10 22.26
CA ASP A 161 -15.10 11.29 23.43
C ASP A 161 -13.87 10.42 23.15
N LEU A 162 -13.30 9.86 24.22
CA LEU A 162 -12.25 8.85 24.11
C LEU A 162 -12.76 7.65 23.32
N THR A 163 -12.13 7.41 22.16
CA THR A 163 -12.61 6.41 21.20
C THR A 163 -11.55 5.34 20.96
N LYS A 164 -11.93 4.05 20.99
CA LYS A 164 -11.11 2.90 20.57
C LYS A 164 -11.88 2.15 19.49
N GLY A 165 -11.23 1.79 18.40
CA GLY A 165 -11.89 1.07 17.30
C GLY A 165 -11.29 1.39 15.95
N THR A 166 -11.99 0.97 14.91
CA THR A 166 -11.57 1.13 13.52
C THR A 166 -12.63 1.89 12.75
N PHE A 167 -12.26 3.02 12.17
CA PHE A 167 -13.09 3.76 11.22
C PHE A 167 -12.72 3.36 9.80
N TYR A 168 -13.69 3.16 8.93
CA TYR A 168 -13.45 2.89 7.51
C TYR A 168 -14.57 3.46 6.63
N ALA A 169 -14.22 3.80 5.40
CA ALA A 169 -15.20 4.27 4.42
C ALA A 169 -15.64 3.13 3.52
N GLU A 170 -16.95 2.95 3.35
CA GLU A 170 -17.51 2.01 2.38
C GLU A 170 -18.84 2.55 1.86
N ASN A 171 -19.03 2.48 0.53
CA ASN A 171 -20.24 2.96 -0.14
C ASN A 171 -20.62 4.40 0.25
N ASN A 172 -19.61 5.28 0.36
CA ASN A 172 -19.75 6.67 0.77
C ASN A 172 -20.31 6.89 2.20
N HIS A 173 -20.23 5.87 3.05
CA HIS A 173 -20.58 5.94 4.47
C HIS A 173 -19.33 5.68 5.33
N LEU A 174 -19.26 6.37 6.46
CA LEU A 174 -18.20 6.17 7.44
C LEU A 174 -18.71 5.18 8.50
N HIS A 175 -18.09 4.02 8.56
CA HIS A 175 -18.40 2.94 9.50
C HIS A 175 -17.43 2.98 10.67
N PHE A 176 -17.86 2.40 11.79
CA PHE A 176 -17.06 2.29 13.01
C PHE A 176 -17.25 0.91 13.63
N ASP A 177 -16.16 0.15 13.72
CA ASP A 177 -16.11 -1.13 14.40
C ASP A 177 -15.40 -0.96 15.75
N LEU A 178 -16.00 -1.44 16.83
CA LEU A 178 -15.31 -1.56 18.12
C LEU A 178 -14.25 -2.67 18.02
N ASN A 179 -13.03 -2.36 18.44
CA ASN A 179 -11.97 -3.36 18.58
C ASN A 179 -12.08 -3.92 20.00
N ASP A 180 -12.55 -5.16 20.16
CA ASP A 180 -12.52 -5.88 21.44
C ASP A 180 -11.07 -6.00 21.96
#